data_AF-A0A9P2XJQ2-F1
#
_entry.id   AF-A0A9P2XJQ2-F1
#
_cell.length_a   1.000
_cell.length_b   1.000
_cell.length_c   1.000
_cell.angle_alpha   90.00
_cell.angle_beta   90.00
_cell.angle_gamma   90.00
#
_symmetry.space_group_name_H-M   'P 1'
#
loop_
_entity.id
_entity.type
_entity.pdbx_description
1 polymer ?
#
loop_
_entity_poly.entity_id
_entity_poly.type
_entity_poly.pdbx_seq_one_letter_code
_entity_poly.pdbx_strand_id
1 'polypeptide(L)'
;TAAVSVYNGTSYCSSRMLLGLAQQGNAPKALARINKRGIPTNAVLVSAFVTVLCVLLNYIFPEKAFGLLMMLVVAAIVINWVVISWTHLKFRKFMQRQGQTTKFPSFMYPFSNYLCMAFMLGILVVMSLTPDMRVAVMMIPGWILCLMVAYQFKRRKIKAEQPVHALEADM
;
A
#
# COMPACT_ATOMS: atom_id res chain seq x y z
N THR A 1 26.05 8.47 -5.95
CA THR A 1 25.46 9.46 -5.01
C THR A 1 23.93 9.50 -5.06
N ALA A 2 23.27 9.55 -6.22
CA ALA A 2 21.81 9.59 -6.32
C ALA A 2 21.10 8.39 -5.65
N ALA A 3 21.61 7.16 -5.84
CA ALA A 3 21.02 5.95 -5.26
C ALA A 3 20.93 5.97 -3.72
N VAL A 4 21.97 6.47 -3.05
CA VAL A 4 22.02 6.55 -1.58
C VAL A 4 21.01 7.57 -1.05
N SER A 5 20.81 8.68 -1.76
CA SER A 5 19.82 9.71 -1.40
C SER A 5 18.38 9.17 -1.51
N VAL A 6 18.06 8.50 -2.64
CA VAL A 6 16.75 7.87 -2.86
C VAL A 6 16.46 6.83 -1.78
N TYR A 7 17.47 6.04 -1.40
CA TYR A 7 17.33 5.04 -0.35
C TYR A 7 16.98 5.66 1.01
N ASN A 8 17.65 6.75 1.41
CA ASN A 8 17.35 7.44 2.66
C ASN A 8 15.91 7.96 2.69
N GLY A 9 15.45 8.59 1.61
CA GLY A 9 14.07 9.07 1.49
C GLY A 9 13.05 7.92 1.55
N THR A 10 13.30 6.82 0.83
CA THR A 10 12.41 5.66 0.77
C THR A 10 12.31 4.94 2.12
N SER A 11 13.43 4.82 2.84
CA SER A 11 13.48 4.22 4.18
C SER A 11 12.70 5.06 5.20
N TYR A 12 12.85 6.39 5.14
CA TYR A 12 12.07 7.32 5.96
C TYR A 12 10.56 7.22 5.67
N CYS A 13 10.17 7.28 4.39
CA CYS A 13 8.78 7.18 3.96
C CYS A 13 8.15 5.85 4.38
N SER A 14 8.84 4.72 4.16
CA SER A 14 8.35 3.39 4.55
C SER A 14 8.08 3.29 6.05
N SER A 15 9.02 3.79 6.86
CA SER A 15 8.89 3.76 8.32
C SER A 15 7.72 4.61 8.83
N ARG A 16 7.48 5.79 8.22
CA ARG A 16 6.36 6.67 8.55
C ARG A 16 5.02 6.13 8.06
N MET A 17 4.98 5.49 6.90
CA MET A 17 3.78 4.83 6.39
C MET A 17 3.37 3.67 7.31
N LEU A 18 4.35 2.87 7.76
CA LEU A 18 4.14 1.78 8.70
C LEU A 18 3.65 2.29 10.07
N LEU A 19 4.23 3.40 10.56
CA LEU A 19 3.74 4.11 11.75
C LEU A 19 2.28 4.55 11.59
N GLY A 20 1.93 5.18 10.46
CA GLY A 20 0.56 5.62 10.18
C GLY A 20 -0.44 4.47 10.14
N LEU A 21 -0.05 3.33 9.54
CA LEU A 21 -0.85 2.11 9.56
C LEU A 21 -1.05 1.59 11.00
N ALA A 22 -0.01 1.63 11.84
CA ALA A 22 -0.11 1.21 13.24
C ALA A 22 -1.00 2.15 14.08
N GLN A 23 -0.95 3.46 13.83
CA GLN A 23 -1.81 4.46 14.47
C GLN A 23 -3.29 4.31 14.09
N GLN A 24 -3.57 3.94 12.83
CA GLN A 24 -4.91 3.57 12.36
C GLN A 24 -5.36 2.17 12.83
N GLY A 25 -4.54 1.50 13.64
CA GLY A 25 -4.76 0.12 14.10
C GLY A 25 -4.69 -0.94 13.00
N ASN A 26 -4.24 -0.59 11.78
CA ASN A 26 -4.03 -1.51 10.64
C ASN A 26 -2.75 -2.36 10.77
N ALA A 27 -1.84 -1.99 11.66
CA ALA A 27 -0.62 -2.74 11.95
C ALA A 27 -0.43 -2.93 13.48
N PRO A 28 0.46 -3.84 13.93
CA PRO A 28 0.69 -4.09 15.35
C PRO A 28 1.00 -2.82 16.14
N LYS A 29 0.40 -2.67 17.34
CA LYS A 29 0.59 -1.50 18.22
C LYS A 29 2.07 -1.24 18.58
N ALA A 30 2.91 -2.27 18.54
CA ALA A 30 4.35 -2.13 18.74
C ALA A 30 5.02 -1.20 17.71
N LEU A 31 4.50 -1.13 16.48
CA LEU A 31 5.01 -0.26 15.42
C LEU A 31 4.55 1.21 15.57
N ALA A 32 3.56 1.45 16.44
CA ALA A 32 3.10 2.79 16.78
C ALA A 32 4.00 3.50 17.81
N ARG A 33 4.99 2.81 18.40
CA ARG A 33 5.90 3.39 19.38
C ARG A 33 6.89 4.35 18.71
N ILE A 34 6.99 5.56 19.25
CA ILE A 34 7.89 6.61 18.81
C ILE A 34 8.87 6.92 19.96
N ASN A 35 10.15 7.11 19.63
CA ASN A 35 11.17 7.49 20.61
C ASN A 35 11.13 9.01 20.91
N LYS A 36 11.80 9.48 21.97
CA LYS A 36 11.87 10.90 22.40
C LYS A 36 12.31 11.87 21.28
N ARG A 37 13.02 11.37 20.26
CA ARG A 37 13.48 12.12 19.09
C ARG A 37 12.46 12.16 17.93
N GLY A 38 11.23 11.67 18.13
CA GLY A 38 10.19 11.65 17.10
C GLY A 38 10.35 10.56 16.04
N ILE A 39 11.25 9.58 16.26
CA ILE A 39 11.59 8.52 15.30
C ILE A 39 10.85 7.22 15.69
N PRO A 40 10.11 6.58 14.76
CA PRO A 40 9.48 5.28 14.99
C PRO A 40 10.50 4.15 14.88
N THR A 41 11.27 3.92 15.94
CA THR A 41 12.42 2.98 15.94
C THR A 41 12.02 1.57 15.51
N ASN A 42 10.87 1.08 15.95
CA ASN A 42 10.41 -0.27 15.60
C ASN A 42 10.08 -0.39 14.10
N ALA A 43 9.48 0.65 13.50
CA ALA A 43 9.19 0.67 12.07
C ALA A 43 10.48 0.77 11.22
N VAL A 44 11.47 1.54 11.70
CA VAL A 44 12.79 1.63 11.07
C VAL A 44 13.52 0.29 11.13
N LEU A 45 13.51 -0.39 12.28
CA LEU A 45 14.15 -1.70 12.44
C LEU A 45 13.51 -2.76 11.54
N VAL A 46 12.18 -2.78 11.43
CA VAL A 46 11.49 -3.69 10.51
C VAL A 46 11.87 -3.40 9.06
N SER A 47 11.91 -2.13 8.65
CA SER A 47 12.30 -1.75 7.30
C SER A 47 13.74 -2.17 6.99
N ALA A 48 14.67 -1.91 7.93
CA ALA A 48 16.06 -2.32 7.81
C ALA A 48 16.23 -3.84 7.74
N PHE A 49 15.49 -4.58 8.56
CA PHE A 49 15.50 -6.05 8.53
C PHE A 49 15.05 -6.60 7.17
N VAL A 50 13.96 -6.07 6.61
CA VAL A 50 13.48 -6.46 5.28
C VAL A 50 14.51 -6.14 4.20
N THR A 51 15.19 -4.99 4.28
CA THR A 51 16.26 -4.66 3.33
C THR A 51 17.43 -5.64 3.43
N VAL A 52 17.90 -5.96 4.64
CA VAL A 52 18.98 -6.93 4.84
C VAL A 52 18.59 -8.30 4.28
N LEU A 53 17.36 -8.76 4.56
CA LEU A 53 16.84 -10.01 4.02
C LEU A 53 16.85 -10.00 2.47
N CYS A 54 16.44 -8.90 1.86
CA CYS A 54 16.43 -8.73 0.41
C CYS A 54 17.86 -8.81 -0.18
N VAL A 55 18.83 -8.17 0.47
CA VAL A 55 20.25 -8.21 0.08
C VAL A 55 20.81 -9.63 0.21
N LEU A 56 20.50 -10.33 1.31
CA LEU A 56 20.93 -11.71 1.51
C LEU A 56 20.35 -12.66 0.44
N LEU A 57 19.06 -12.52 0.12
CA LEU A 57 18.43 -13.28 -0.96
C LEU A 57 19.10 -13.02 -2.31
N ASN A 58 19.46 -11.76 -2.57
CA ASN A 58 20.19 -11.40 -3.78
C ASN A 58 21.61 -11.97 -3.82
N TYR A 59 22.28 -12.09 -2.66
CA TYR A 59 23.61 -12.68 -2.58
C TYR A 59 23.61 -14.20 -2.84
N ILE A 60 22.58 -14.92 -2.36
CA ILE A 60 22.49 -16.39 -2.51
C ILE A 60 22.00 -16.78 -3.93
N PHE A 61 21.09 -16.00 -4.53
CA PHE A 61 20.52 -16.28 -5.86
C PHE A 61 20.58 -15.06 -6.80
N PRO A 62 21.77 -14.62 -7.23
CA PRO A 62 21.97 -13.32 -7.88
C PRO A 62 21.15 -13.14 -9.17
N GLU A 63 21.13 -14.13 -10.06
CA GLU A 63 20.46 -13.99 -11.37
C GLU A 63 18.94 -14.03 -11.28
N LYS A 64 18.37 -14.83 -10.37
CA LYS A 64 16.91 -15.03 -10.27
C LYS A 64 16.25 -14.07 -9.28
N ALA A 65 16.91 -13.75 -8.17
CA ALA A 65 16.30 -12.94 -7.11
C ALA A 65 16.08 -11.50 -7.55
N PHE A 66 17.05 -10.87 -8.23
CA PHE A 66 16.88 -9.48 -8.68
C PHE A 66 15.74 -9.34 -9.68
N GLY A 67 15.68 -10.23 -10.68
CA GLY A 67 14.60 -10.23 -11.68
C GLY A 67 13.22 -10.42 -11.03
N LEU A 68 13.07 -11.41 -10.16
CA LEU A 68 11.82 -11.65 -9.42
C LEU A 68 11.40 -10.43 -8.58
N LEU A 69 12.34 -9.85 -7.83
CA LEU A 69 12.07 -8.66 -7.01
C LEU A 69 11.61 -7.49 -7.87
N MET A 70 12.26 -7.24 -9.01
CA MET A 70 11.88 -6.17 -9.92
C MET A 70 10.46 -6.37 -10.47
N MET A 71 10.11 -7.59 -10.88
CA MET A 71 8.77 -7.89 -11.40
C MET A 71 7.69 -7.74 -10.33
N LEU A 72 7.98 -8.15 -9.09
CA LEU A 72 7.11 -7.95 -7.93
C LEU A 72 6.90 -6.46 -7.62
N VAL A 73 7.97 -5.67 -7.65
CA VAL A 73 7.91 -4.22 -7.42
C VAL A 73 7.08 -3.53 -8.50
N VAL A 74 7.30 -3.87 -9.77
CA VAL A 74 6.51 -3.32 -10.89
C VAL A 74 5.02 -3.66 -10.71
N ALA A 75 4.69 -4.92 -10.40
CA ALA A 75 3.31 -5.32 -10.15
C ALA A 75 2.68 -4.54 -8.98
N ALA A 76 3.41 -4.36 -7.87
CA ALA A 76 2.95 -3.59 -6.72
C ALA A 76 2.70 -2.11 -7.07
N ILE A 77 3.57 -1.50 -7.89
CA ILE A 77 3.42 -0.12 -8.36
C ILE A 77 2.15 0.02 -9.21
N VAL A 78 1.89 -0.91 -10.13
CA VAL A 78 0.69 -0.90 -10.97
C VAL A 78 -0.58 -0.99 -10.11
N ILE A 79 -0.62 -1.90 -9.13
CA ILE A 79 -1.74 -1.99 -8.17
C ILE A 79 -1.94 -0.66 -7.45
N ASN A 80 -0.86 -0.04 -6.96
CA ASN A 80 -0.94 1.22 -6.22
C ASN A 80 -1.58 2.32 -7.09
N TRP A 81 -1.13 2.47 -8.34
CA TRP A 81 -1.72 3.44 -9.26
C TRP A 81 -3.20 3.18 -9.56
N VAL A 82 -3.57 1.92 -9.80
CA VAL A 82 -4.98 1.55 -10.00
C VAL A 82 -5.83 1.91 -8.78
N VAL A 83 -5.36 1.60 -7.57
CA VAL A 83 -6.06 1.92 -6.32
C VAL A 83 -6.15 3.44 -6.10
N ILE A 84 -5.10 4.20 -6.39
CA ILE A 84 -5.10 5.66 -6.30
C ILE A 84 -6.14 6.26 -7.25
N SER A 85 -6.11 5.89 -8.53
CA SER A 85 -7.07 6.39 -9.53
C SER A 85 -8.51 6.05 -9.18
N TRP A 86 -8.74 4.81 -8.72
CA TRP A 86 -10.06 4.34 -8.29
C TRP A 86 -10.56 5.08 -7.05
N THR A 87 -9.71 5.23 -6.03
CA THR A 87 -10.04 5.95 -4.79
C THR A 87 -10.32 7.42 -5.09
N HIS A 88 -9.58 8.04 -5.99
CA HIS A 88 -9.80 9.42 -6.41
C HIS A 88 -11.18 9.60 -7.08
N LEU A 89 -11.61 8.67 -7.96
CA LEU A 89 -12.96 8.70 -8.53
C LEU A 89 -14.05 8.57 -7.46
N LYS A 90 -13.87 7.65 -6.50
CA LYS A 90 -14.84 7.42 -5.42
C LYS A 90 -14.92 8.61 -4.47
N PHE A 91 -13.78 9.19 -4.10
CA PHE A 91 -13.70 10.39 -3.27
C PHE A 91 -14.45 11.55 -3.92
N ARG A 92 -14.30 11.75 -5.23
CA ARG A 92 -15.00 12.83 -5.92
C ARG A 92 -16.50 12.61 -6.00
N LYS A 93 -16.95 11.38 -6.29
CA LYS A 93 -18.38 11.02 -6.24
C LYS A 93 -18.97 11.25 -4.85
N PHE A 94 -18.21 10.96 -3.79
CA PHE A 94 -18.61 11.22 -2.42
C PHE A 94 -18.72 12.72 -2.11
N MET A 95 -17.74 13.53 -2.52
CA MET A 95 -17.77 14.99 -2.36
C MET A 95 -18.92 15.65 -3.14
N GLN A 96 -19.19 15.18 -4.37
CA GLN A 96 -20.35 15.63 -5.16
C GLN A 96 -21.67 15.35 -4.44
N ARG A 97 -21.82 14.16 -3.82
CA ARG A 97 -23.01 13.82 -3.02
C ARG A 97 -23.17 14.67 -1.77
N GLN A 98 -22.07 15.20 -1.21
CA GLN A 98 -22.09 16.10 -0.06
C GLN A 98 -22.21 17.59 -0.45
N GLY A 99 -22.32 17.91 -1.75
CA GLY A 99 -22.39 19.30 -2.22
C GLY A 99 -21.13 20.13 -1.97
N GLN A 100 -20.02 19.50 -1.57
CA GLN A 100 -18.78 20.21 -1.27
C GLN A 100 -17.89 20.31 -2.51
N THR A 101 -17.42 21.52 -2.79
CA THR A 101 -16.42 21.77 -3.82
C THR A 101 -15.03 21.48 -3.25
N THR A 102 -14.24 20.70 -3.98
CA THR A 102 -12.85 20.43 -3.57
C THR A 102 -12.03 21.71 -3.67
N LYS A 103 -11.23 22.01 -2.64
CA LYS A 103 -10.32 23.18 -2.63
C LYS A 103 -9.34 23.22 -3.81
N PHE A 104 -8.97 22.05 -4.36
CA PHE A 104 -8.14 21.92 -5.55
C PHE A 104 -8.84 21.05 -6.60
N PRO A 105 -9.54 21.64 -7.58
CA PRO A 105 -10.12 20.89 -8.68
C PRO A 105 -9.02 20.37 -9.62
N SER A 106 -9.07 19.08 -9.94
CA SER A 106 -8.15 18.49 -10.92
C SER A 106 -8.40 19.07 -12.31
N PHE A 107 -7.35 19.58 -12.95
CA PHE A 107 -7.38 20.00 -14.35
C PHE A 107 -7.77 18.80 -15.23
N MET A 108 -8.76 18.96 -16.11
CA MET A 108 -9.22 17.94 -17.07
C MET A 108 -9.87 16.67 -16.47
N TYR A 109 -10.54 16.80 -15.32
CA TYR A 109 -11.43 15.76 -14.78
C TYR A 109 -12.69 15.60 -15.66
N PRO A 110 -13.19 14.37 -15.92
CA PRO A 110 -12.71 13.05 -15.47
C PRO A 110 -11.73 12.36 -16.44
N PHE A 111 -11.41 12.98 -17.57
CA PHE A 111 -10.61 12.39 -18.64
C PHE A 111 -9.24 11.91 -18.17
N SER A 112 -8.53 12.71 -17.36
CA SER A 112 -7.20 12.36 -16.84
C SER A 112 -7.20 11.04 -16.04
N ASN A 113 -8.23 10.79 -15.25
CA ASN A 113 -8.31 9.60 -14.40
C ASN A 113 -8.66 8.34 -15.20
N TYR A 114 -9.53 8.47 -16.22
CA TYR A 114 -9.82 7.39 -17.16
C TYR A 114 -8.62 7.06 -18.05
N LEU A 115 -7.89 8.09 -18.51
CA LEU A 115 -6.66 7.91 -19.27
C LEU A 115 -5.60 7.17 -18.45
N CYS A 116 -5.43 7.53 -17.17
CA CYS A 116 -4.53 6.83 -16.26
C CYS A 116 -4.94 5.36 -16.08
N MET A 117 -6.24 5.08 -15.87
CA MET A 117 -6.71 3.69 -15.77
C MET A 117 -6.52 2.90 -17.07
N ALA A 118 -6.80 3.49 -18.23
CA ALA A 118 -6.57 2.86 -19.53
C ALA A 118 -5.08 2.55 -19.74
N PHE A 119 -4.20 3.47 -19.36
CA PHE A 119 -2.75 3.28 -19.41
C PHE A 119 -2.29 2.15 -18.47
N MET A 120 -2.80 2.10 -17.23
CA MET A 120 -2.50 1.01 -16.29
C MET A 120 -3.00 -0.35 -16.79
N LEU A 121 -4.17 -0.40 -17.43
CA LEU A 121 -4.67 -1.61 -18.09
C LEU A 121 -3.75 -2.03 -19.25
N GLY A 122 -3.26 -1.07 -20.05
CA GLY A 122 -2.27 -1.32 -21.08
C GLY A 122 -0.98 -1.94 -20.53
N ILE A 123 -0.47 -1.42 -19.41
CA ILE A 123 0.70 -2.00 -18.72
C ILE A 123 0.41 -3.44 -18.28
N LEU A 124 -0.76 -3.71 -17.68
CA LEU A 124 -1.12 -5.09 -17.28
C LEU A 124 -1.19 -6.05 -18.47
N VAL A 125 -1.67 -5.60 -19.63
CA VAL A 125 -1.68 -6.40 -20.86
C VAL A 125 -0.24 -6.71 -21.29
N VAL A 126 0.64 -5.71 -21.37
CA VAL A 126 2.05 -5.91 -21.75
C VAL A 126 2.78 -6.83 -20.76
N MET A 127 2.53 -6.68 -19.46
CA MET A 127 3.09 -7.55 -18.42
C MET A 127 2.56 -8.99 -18.55
N SER A 128 1.31 -9.18 -18.98
CA SER A 128 0.72 -10.50 -19.18
C SER A 128 1.28 -11.23 -20.40
N LEU A 129 1.69 -10.48 -21.42
CA LEU A 129 2.33 -11.00 -22.63
C LEU A 129 3.82 -11.32 -22.42
N THR A 130 4.43 -10.77 -21.37
CA THR A 130 5.84 -11.02 -21.03
C THR A 130 5.96 -12.28 -20.16
N PRO A 131 6.64 -13.36 -20.61
CA PRO A 131 6.65 -14.65 -19.91
C PRO A 131 7.06 -14.57 -18.45
N ASP A 132 8.10 -13.79 -18.13
CA ASP A 132 8.62 -13.68 -16.77
C ASP A 132 7.69 -12.87 -15.84
N MET A 133 7.00 -11.86 -16.38
CA MET A 133 6.08 -11.01 -15.60
C MET A 133 4.68 -11.59 -15.47
N ARG A 134 4.31 -12.55 -16.32
CA ARG A 134 2.98 -13.18 -16.32
C ARG A 134 2.64 -13.79 -14.97
N VAL A 135 3.62 -14.41 -14.31
CA VAL A 135 3.47 -14.97 -12.96
C VAL A 135 3.13 -13.87 -11.96
N ALA A 136 3.81 -12.72 -12.00
CA ALA A 136 3.53 -11.59 -11.13
C ALA A 136 2.11 -11.06 -11.34
N VAL A 137 1.63 -10.96 -12.59
CA VAL A 137 0.26 -10.52 -12.90
C VAL A 137 -0.79 -11.51 -12.38
N MET A 138 -0.57 -12.81 -12.56
CA MET A 138 -1.48 -13.85 -12.04
C MET A 138 -1.56 -13.87 -10.51
N MET A 139 -0.51 -13.42 -9.82
CA MET A 139 -0.53 -13.28 -8.36
C MET A 139 -1.32 -12.06 -7.86
N ILE A 140 -1.58 -11.05 -8.71
CA ILE A 140 -2.29 -9.82 -8.32
C ILE A 140 -3.68 -10.13 -7.72
N PRO A 141 -4.56 -10.91 -8.37
CA PRO A 141 -5.87 -11.24 -7.80
C PRO A 141 -5.77 -12.02 -6.49
N GLY A 142 -4.82 -12.96 -6.40
CA GLY A 142 -4.56 -13.73 -5.17
C GLY A 142 -4.14 -12.83 -4.02
N TRP A 143 -3.27 -11.85 -4.29
CA TRP A 143 -2.84 -10.85 -3.32
C TRP A 143 -4.00 -9.95 -2.87
N ILE A 144 -4.81 -9.45 -3.81
CA ILE A 144 -6.00 -8.63 -3.49
C ILE A 144 -7.00 -9.44 -2.65
N LEU A 145 -7.21 -10.72 -2.97
CA LEU A 145 -8.08 -11.61 -2.19
C LEU A 145 -7.54 -11.86 -0.78
N CYS A 146 -6.24 -12.08 -0.64
CA CYS A 146 -5.57 -12.19 0.66
C CYS A 146 -5.77 -10.92 1.52
N LEU A 147 -5.57 -9.73 0.93
CA LEU A 147 -5.82 -8.46 1.61
C LEU A 147 -7.29 -8.28 2.00
N MET A 148 -8.23 -8.66 1.13
CA MET A 148 -9.66 -8.62 1.45
C MET A 148 -10.00 -9.55 2.61
N VAL A 149 -9.47 -10.76 2.63
CA VAL A 149 -9.66 -11.73 3.73
C VAL A 149 -9.08 -11.18 5.03
N ALA A 150 -7.85 -10.69 5.02
CA ALA A 150 -7.21 -10.07 6.19
C ALA A 150 -8.03 -8.88 6.72
N TYR A 151 -8.55 -8.04 5.83
CA TYR A 151 -9.42 -6.92 6.18
C TYR A 151 -10.74 -7.39 6.83
N GLN A 152 -11.35 -8.47 6.33
CA GLN A 152 -12.58 -9.02 6.91
C GLN A 152 -12.35 -9.57 8.32
N PHE A 153 -11.24 -10.29 8.56
CA PHE A 153 -10.88 -10.76 9.90
C PHE A 153 -10.69 -9.60 10.87
N LYS A 154 -10.02 -8.54 10.43
CA LYS A 154 -9.85 -7.32 11.23
C LYS A 154 -11.19 -6.65 11.55
N ARG A 155 -12.05 -6.51 10.54
CA ARG A 155 -13.38 -5.89 10.68
C ARG A 155 -14.29 -6.69 11.63
N ARG A 156 -14.18 -8.03 11.63
CA ARG A 156 -14.86 -8.91 12.59
C ARG A 156 -14.37 -8.68 14.02
N LYS A 157 -13.06 -8.53 14.23
CA LYS A 157 -12.48 -8.25 15.55
C LYS A 157 -12.92 -6.89 16.12
N ILE A 158 -12.94 -5.84 15.29
CA ILE A 158 -13.41 -4.50 15.69
C ILE A 158 -14.90 -4.52 16.06
N LYS A 159 -15.73 -5.24 15.28
CA LYS A 159 -17.17 -5.36 15.55
C LYS A 159 -17.48 -6.19 16.81
N ALA A 160 -16.62 -7.16 17.14
CA ALA A 160 -16.75 -7.99 18.34
C ALA A 160 -16.32 -7.29 19.65
N GLU A 161 -15.49 -6.25 19.57
CA GLU A 161 -15.09 -5.44 20.75
C GLU A 161 -16.10 -4.31 21.08
N GLN A 162 -17.06 -4.01 20.19
CA GLN A 162 -18.08 -2.97 20.38
C GLN A 162 -19.41 -3.33 21.11
N PRO A 163 -19.77 -4.58 21.47
CA PRO A 163 -21.13 -4.86 21.94
C PRO A 163 -21.36 -4.69 23.46
N VAL A 164 -20.36 -4.38 24.29
CA VAL A 164 -20.55 -4.34 25.77
C VAL A 164 -20.72 -2.92 26.32
N HIS A 165 -20.10 -1.91 25.72
CA HIS A 165 -20.13 -0.54 26.28
C HIS A 165 -21.44 0.23 26.00
N ALA A 166 -22.30 -0.27 25.11
CA ALA A 166 -23.60 0.32 24.82
C ALA A 166 -24.71 -0.11 25.80
N LEU A 167 -24.45 -1.10 26.67
CA LEU A 167 -25.44 -1.60 27.65
C LEU A 167 -25.31 -0.94 29.03
N GLU A 168 -24.20 -0.23 29.30
CA GLU A 168 -23.99 0.50 30.56
C GLU A 168 -24.40 1.98 30.46
N ALA A 169 -24.72 2.49 29.27
CA ALA A 169 -25.18 3.87 29.07
C ALA A 169 -26.71 4.02 29.16
N ASP A 170 -27.45 2.91 29.23
CA ASP A 170 -28.92 2.84 29.28
C ASP A 170 -29.46 2.22 30.60
N MET A 171 -28.61 2.05 31.63
CA MET A 171 -29.00 1.72 33.02
C MET A 171 -28.61 2.84 33.97
#